data_AF-A0A2R5LNV6-F1
#
_entry.id   AF-A0A2R5LNV6-F1
#
_cell.length_a   1.000
_cell.length_b   1.000
_cell.length_c   1.000
_cell.angle_alpha   90.00
_cell.angle_beta   90.00
_cell.angle_gamma   90.00
#
_symmetry.space_group_name_H-M   'P 1'
#
loop_
_entity.id
_entity.type
_entity.pdbx_description
1 polymer ?
#
loop_
_entity_poly.entity_id
_entity_poly.type
_entity_poly.pdbx_seq_one_letter_code
_entity_poly.pdbx_strand_id
1 'polypeptide(L)'
;MAREHLLVRGVDCFPSSLKVPFMQAVPDNLRCKLCRNVSTRIVMDTDDHTYCQDCINMVDEGGTFRCVVDDVVEHIATLRTCPDAWKKILGLTVKCPKSNCMYQATLQDLQVHYPNCRSEGVRCPLCNTCVSAEGLALHTNQECPQRDLECPFCQEEQKACTLDEHMEACDQRPATCEHCHTDFETFLEVRDFHYAVCPRKPIGCPYTRFGCKFVGIREEVDAHTRQDQHIKMVIDNSECQRRELREVKDEVEQLKALKVLVRNLEESLSEELQHRLSLEDELRAATNEIKALKQTVDSYFKRGEDTDVKVQELYQRIDIFATPMGELLKNIAAQN
;
A
#
# COMPACT_ATOMS: atom_id res chain seq x y z
N MET A 1 -40.18 -6.17 21.17
CA MET A 1 -40.23 -6.05 22.65
C MET A 1 -38.85 -5.63 23.12
N ALA A 2 -38.74 -4.51 23.83
CA ALA A 2 -37.45 -3.91 24.17
C ALA A 2 -36.69 -4.83 25.14
N ARG A 3 -35.57 -5.40 24.68
CA ARG A 3 -34.62 -6.10 25.54
C ARG A 3 -33.80 -5.06 26.28
N GLU A 4 -33.86 -5.07 27.60
CA GLU A 4 -33.06 -4.15 28.40
C GLU A 4 -31.95 -4.89 29.14
N HIS A 5 -30.86 -4.17 29.41
CA HIS A 5 -29.66 -4.71 30.03
C HIS A 5 -29.40 -3.96 31.33
N LEU A 6 -29.63 -4.61 32.45
CA LEU A 6 -29.53 -4.01 33.79
C LEU A 6 -28.44 -4.69 34.60
N LEU A 7 -27.79 -3.93 35.48
CA LEU A 7 -26.92 -4.50 36.51
C LEU A 7 -27.79 -5.18 37.57
N VAL A 8 -27.36 -6.35 38.02
CA VAL A 8 -27.97 -7.07 39.14
C VAL A 8 -27.00 -6.97 40.33
N ARG A 9 -27.27 -6.04 41.25
CA ARG A 9 -26.36 -5.74 42.37
C ARG A 9 -26.57 -6.65 43.57
N GLY A 10 -25.48 -6.89 44.30
CA GLY A 10 -25.49 -7.67 45.54
C GLY A 10 -25.67 -9.17 45.34
N VAL A 11 -25.27 -9.68 44.16
CA VAL A 11 -25.25 -11.11 43.82
C VAL A 11 -23.81 -11.51 43.53
N ASP A 12 -23.26 -12.45 44.32
CA ASP A 12 -21.83 -12.79 44.28
C ASP A 12 -21.41 -13.57 43.02
N CYS A 13 -22.34 -14.24 42.35
CA CYS A 13 -22.05 -15.04 41.17
C CYS A 13 -21.91 -14.22 39.87
N PHE A 14 -22.19 -12.91 39.91
CA PHE A 14 -22.03 -12.00 38.78
C PHE A 14 -20.90 -10.99 39.03
N PRO A 15 -20.04 -10.69 38.04
CA PRO A 15 -19.13 -9.55 38.10
C PRO A 15 -19.90 -8.23 38.28
N SER A 16 -19.35 -7.29 39.05
CA SER A 16 -20.01 -6.01 39.39
C SER A 16 -20.37 -5.12 38.18
N SER A 17 -19.72 -5.34 37.04
CA SER A 17 -19.95 -4.61 35.77
C SER A 17 -20.87 -5.35 34.78
N LEU A 18 -21.29 -6.58 35.10
CA LEU A 18 -22.07 -7.43 34.20
C LEU A 18 -23.51 -6.93 34.09
N LYS A 19 -23.92 -6.53 32.88
CA LYS A 19 -25.33 -6.23 32.57
C LYS A 19 -26.03 -7.47 32.07
N VAL A 20 -27.09 -7.87 32.77
CA VAL A 20 -27.90 -9.04 32.43
C VAL A 20 -29.03 -8.62 31.47
N PRO A 21 -29.22 -9.30 30.33
CA PRO A 21 -30.32 -9.05 29.42
C PRO A 21 -31.64 -9.62 29.96
N PHE A 22 -32.59 -8.74 30.25
CA PHE A 22 -33.96 -9.10 30.60
C PHE A 22 -34.82 -9.23 29.35
N MET A 23 -35.61 -10.31 29.28
CA MET A 23 -36.45 -10.59 28.11
C MET A 23 -37.74 -9.76 28.07
N GLN A 24 -38.09 -9.17 29.21
CA GLN A 24 -39.23 -8.28 29.39
C GLN A 24 -38.78 -7.05 30.18
N ALA A 25 -39.51 -5.95 30.06
CA ALA A 25 -39.23 -4.77 30.86
C ALA A 25 -39.50 -5.07 32.35
N VAL A 26 -38.48 -4.90 33.18
CA VAL A 26 -38.56 -4.96 34.63
C VAL A 26 -39.52 -3.86 35.11
N PRO A 27 -40.55 -4.18 35.91
CA PRO A 27 -41.45 -3.17 36.46
C PRO A 27 -40.71 -2.02 37.17
N ASP A 28 -41.11 -0.77 36.95
CA ASP A 28 -40.38 0.41 37.46
C ASP A 28 -40.44 0.53 38.99
N ASN A 29 -41.40 -0.13 39.65
CA ASN A 29 -41.49 -0.28 41.11
C ASN A 29 -40.55 -1.36 41.68
N LEU A 30 -39.78 -2.06 40.85
CA LEU A 30 -38.74 -3.00 41.28
C LEU A 30 -37.33 -2.45 41.01
N ARG A 31 -37.25 -1.24 40.45
CA ARG A 31 -35.99 -0.57 40.09
C ARG A 31 -35.67 0.50 41.10
N CYS A 32 -34.39 0.66 41.40
CA CYS A 32 -33.93 1.82 42.14
C CYS A 32 -34.18 3.10 41.34
N LYS A 33 -34.86 4.09 41.92
CA LYS A 33 -35.12 5.38 41.23
C LYS A 33 -33.85 6.18 40.93
N LEU A 34 -32.78 5.97 41.69
CA LEU A 34 -31.47 6.63 41.49
C LEU A 34 -30.66 5.98 40.36
N CYS A 35 -30.39 4.67 40.43
CA CYS A 35 -29.50 4.00 39.47
C CYS A 35 -30.21 3.21 38.36
N ARG A 36 -31.55 3.09 38.42
CA ARG A 36 -32.41 2.32 37.49
C ARG A 36 -32.09 0.82 37.36
N ASN A 37 -31.21 0.30 38.21
CA ASN A 37 -30.84 -1.13 38.28
C ASN A 37 -31.64 -1.87 39.37
N VAL A 38 -31.48 -3.19 39.39
CA VAL A 38 -32.07 -4.07 40.42
C VAL A 38 -31.00 -4.52 41.43
N SER A 39 -31.41 -4.80 42.66
CA SER A 39 -30.50 -5.18 43.75
C SER A 39 -31.16 -6.19 44.69
N THR A 40 -30.35 -7.03 45.35
CA THR A 40 -30.80 -7.91 46.45
C THR A 40 -31.29 -7.13 47.66
N ARG A 41 -30.76 -5.92 47.87
CA ARG A 41 -31.05 -5.06 49.02
C ARG A 41 -31.85 -3.84 48.57
N ILE A 42 -33.16 -4.05 48.42
CA ILE A 42 -34.14 -3.02 48.08
C ILE A 42 -34.82 -2.48 49.34
N VAL A 43 -34.90 -1.16 49.40
CA VAL A 43 -35.62 -0.39 50.42
C VAL A 43 -36.65 0.53 49.75
N MET A 44 -37.71 0.85 50.48
CA MET A 44 -38.79 1.73 50.02
C MET A 44 -39.00 2.85 51.03
N ASP A 45 -39.25 4.06 50.53
CA ASP A 45 -39.64 5.21 51.34
C ASP A 45 -41.08 5.07 51.87
N THR A 46 -41.58 6.06 52.61
CA THR A 46 -42.94 5.95 53.15
C THR A 46 -44.02 5.92 52.07
N ASP A 47 -43.75 6.52 50.91
CA ASP A 47 -44.60 6.61 49.71
C ASP A 47 -44.39 5.47 48.69
N ASP A 48 -43.71 4.40 49.07
CA ASP A 48 -43.43 3.19 48.26
C ASP A 48 -42.53 3.40 47.02
N HIS A 49 -41.74 4.47 46.94
CA HIS A 49 -40.66 4.60 45.96
C HIS A 49 -39.45 3.75 46.33
N THR A 50 -38.93 3.06 45.32
CA THR A 50 -37.95 1.99 45.49
C THR A 50 -36.51 2.47 45.29
N TYR A 51 -35.62 2.11 46.20
CA TYR A 51 -34.19 2.42 46.16
C TYR A 51 -33.36 1.18 46.50
N CYS A 52 -32.11 1.13 46.01
CA CYS A 52 -31.15 0.13 46.50
C CYS A 52 -30.33 0.70 47.65
N GLN A 53 -29.99 -0.15 48.63
CA GLN A 53 -29.25 0.28 49.81
C GLN A 53 -27.93 0.97 49.46
N ASP A 54 -27.23 0.49 48.44
CA ASP A 54 -25.96 1.08 48.02
C ASP A 54 -26.14 2.53 47.55
N CYS A 55 -27.25 2.85 46.86
CA CYS A 55 -27.53 4.22 46.44
C CYS A 55 -28.01 5.09 47.60
N ILE A 56 -28.79 4.56 48.54
CA ILE A 56 -29.17 5.30 49.76
C ILE A 56 -27.94 5.67 50.58
N ASN A 57 -27.01 4.72 50.78
CA ASN A 57 -25.76 4.98 51.49
C ASN A 57 -24.89 6.03 50.79
N MET A 58 -25.00 6.18 49.46
CA MET A 58 -24.27 7.19 48.71
C MET A 58 -24.86 8.60 48.85
N VAL A 59 -26.16 8.71 49.14
CA VAL A 59 -26.87 10.00 49.27
C VAL A 59 -27.24 10.33 50.72
N ASP A 60 -26.70 9.57 51.68
CA ASP A 60 -26.92 9.76 53.11
C ASP A 60 -26.30 11.07 53.59
N GLU A 61 -27.14 12.00 54.03
CA GLU A 61 -26.76 13.25 54.66
C GLU A 61 -27.14 13.20 56.15
N GLY A 62 -26.25 12.61 56.97
CA GLY A 62 -26.41 12.60 58.43
C GLY A 62 -27.60 11.77 58.94
N GLY A 63 -27.95 10.70 58.23
CA GLY A 63 -29.06 9.78 58.55
C GLY A 63 -30.39 10.16 57.89
N THR A 64 -30.38 11.14 56.98
CA THR A 64 -31.55 11.56 56.21
C THR A 64 -31.28 11.38 54.71
N PHE A 65 -32.35 11.13 53.96
CA PHE A 65 -32.32 11.10 52.50
C PHE A 65 -33.48 11.92 51.96
N ARG A 66 -33.29 12.49 50.76
CA ARG A 66 -34.32 13.21 50.02
C ARG A 66 -34.78 12.35 48.85
N CYS A 67 -36.07 12.05 48.80
CA CYS A 67 -36.67 11.31 47.70
C CYS A 67 -36.59 12.11 46.40
N VAL A 68 -36.18 11.47 45.31
CA VAL A 68 -36.03 12.12 44.00
C VAL A 68 -37.32 12.20 43.19
N VAL A 69 -38.40 11.60 43.70
CA VAL A 69 -39.69 11.52 43.00
C VAL A 69 -40.65 12.61 43.49
N ASP A 70 -40.73 12.83 44.80
CA ASP A 70 -41.67 13.75 45.45
C ASP A 70 -40.99 14.87 46.28
N ASP A 71 -39.65 14.86 46.39
CA ASP A 71 -38.83 15.81 47.15
C ASP A 71 -39.03 15.76 48.68
N VAL A 72 -39.61 14.68 49.21
CA VAL A 72 -39.80 14.49 50.66
C VAL A 72 -38.48 14.07 51.34
N VAL A 73 -38.18 14.69 52.48
CA VAL A 73 -37.02 14.34 53.32
C VAL A 73 -37.44 13.38 54.43
N GLU A 74 -36.80 12.22 54.46
CA GLU A 74 -37.09 11.15 55.43
C GLU A 74 -35.81 10.66 56.12
N HIS A 75 -35.99 10.01 57.27
CA HIS A 75 -34.89 9.34 57.95
C HIS A 75 -34.59 7.99 57.28
N ILE A 76 -33.32 7.67 57.04
CA ILE A 76 -32.94 6.37 56.46
C ILE A 76 -33.42 5.20 57.34
N ALA A 77 -33.50 5.41 58.65
CA ALA A 77 -34.01 4.41 59.60
C ALA A 77 -35.50 4.07 59.43
N THR A 78 -36.29 4.92 58.77
CA THR A 78 -37.73 4.67 58.53
C THR A 78 -37.99 3.91 57.23
N LEU A 79 -36.96 3.72 56.40
CA LEU A 79 -37.06 2.98 55.15
C LEU A 79 -37.47 1.52 55.38
N ARG A 80 -38.47 1.07 54.62
CA ARG A 80 -38.96 -0.31 54.71
C ARG A 80 -38.16 -1.21 53.78
N THR A 81 -37.68 -2.34 54.30
CA THR A 81 -37.14 -3.41 53.44
C THR A 81 -38.28 -4.17 52.78
N CYS A 82 -38.12 -4.54 51.51
CA CYS A 82 -39.14 -5.29 50.77
C CYS A 82 -38.57 -6.60 50.21
N PRO A 83 -38.52 -7.69 51.01
CA PRO A 83 -38.00 -8.97 50.55
C PRO A 83 -38.77 -9.56 49.35
N ASP A 84 -40.06 -9.27 49.26
CA ASP A 84 -40.92 -9.76 48.17
C ASP A 84 -40.60 -9.09 46.83
N ALA A 85 -40.04 -7.87 46.83
CA ALA A 85 -39.55 -7.24 45.61
C ALA A 85 -38.42 -8.05 44.98
N TRP A 86 -37.47 -8.54 45.80
CA TRP A 86 -36.38 -9.38 45.30
C TRP A 86 -36.88 -10.74 44.78
N LYS A 87 -37.84 -11.38 45.47
CA LYS A 87 -38.48 -12.62 44.97
C LYS A 87 -39.11 -12.42 43.59
N LYS A 88 -39.78 -11.28 43.37
CA LYS A 88 -40.35 -10.94 42.04
C LYS A 88 -39.25 -10.78 40.99
N ILE A 89 -38.14 -10.11 41.32
CA ILE A 89 -36.99 -9.94 40.42
C ILE A 89 -36.34 -11.29 40.05
N LEU A 90 -36.18 -12.19 41.03
CA LEU A 90 -35.65 -13.54 40.81
C LEU A 90 -36.47 -14.36 39.81
N GLY A 91 -37.80 -14.16 39.79
CA GLY A 91 -38.71 -14.84 38.87
C GLY A 91 -38.72 -14.28 37.43
N LEU A 92 -38.04 -13.16 37.17
CA LEU A 92 -38.02 -12.55 35.83
C LEU A 92 -37.17 -13.38 34.86
N THR A 93 -37.65 -13.50 33.62
CA THR A 93 -36.95 -14.25 32.57
C THR A 93 -35.79 -13.43 31.99
N VAL A 94 -34.61 -14.03 32.00
CA VAL A 94 -33.34 -13.43 31.55
C VAL A 94 -32.62 -14.37 30.59
N LYS A 95 -31.71 -13.81 29.78
CA LYS A 95 -30.80 -14.57 28.93
C LYS A 95 -29.38 -14.55 29.53
N CYS A 96 -28.61 -15.62 29.32
CA CYS A 96 -27.20 -15.63 29.72
C CYS A 96 -26.40 -14.55 28.94
N PRO A 97 -25.60 -13.70 29.63
CA PRO A 97 -24.81 -12.66 28.99
C PRO A 97 -23.48 -13.15 28.40
N LYS A 98 -23.06 -14.40 28.66
CA LYS A 98 -21.87 -14.97 28.00
C LYS A 98 -22.10 -15.12 26.50
N SER A 99 -21.07 -14.83 25.71
CA SER A 99 -21.12 -14.96 24.25
C SER A 99 -21.53 -16.39 23.85
N ASN A 100 -22.41 -16.48 22.85
CA ASN A 100 -22.89 -17.74 22.27
C ASN A 100 -23.66 -18.68 23.21
N CYS A 101 -24.01 -18.25 24.42
CA CYS A 101 -24.93 -19.00 25.28
C CYS A 101 -26.39 -18.68 24.92
N MET A 102 -27.18 -19.71 24.59
CA MET A 102 -28.61 -19.60 24.31
C MET A 102 -29.51 -19.85 25.53
N TYR A 103 -28.91 -20.05 26.72
CA TYR A 103 -29.66 -20.32 27.94
C TYR A 103 -30.56 -19.14 28.32
N GLN A 104 -31.84 -19.42 28.53
CA GLN A 104 -32.87 -18.47 28.94
C GLN A 104 -33.74 -19.12 30.01
N ALA A 105 -33.81 -18.50 31.18
CA ALA A 105 -34.52 -19.02 32.35
C ALA A 105 -34.88 -17.88 33.31
N THR A 106 -35.31 -18.20 34.52
CA THR A 106 -35.48 -17.19 35.59
C THR A 106 -34.12 -16.63 36.00
N LEU A 107 -34.10 -15.42 36.59
CA LEU A 107 -32.87 -14.84 37.13
C LEU A 107 -32.28 -15.72 38.25
N GLN A 108 -33.11 -16.41 39.01
CA GLN A 108 -32.67 -17.40 40.00
C GLN A 108 -31.87 -18.54 39.35
N ASP A 109 -32.39 -19.14 38.28
CA ASP A 109 -31.70 -20.23 37.58
C ASP A 109 -30.43 -19.74 36.87
N LEU A 110 -30.43 -18.50 36.37
CA LEU A 110 -29.24 -17.90 35.75
C LEU A 110 -28.09 -17.77 36.75
N GLN A 111 -28.36 -17.47 38.03
CA GLN A 111 -27.34 -17.37 39.06
C GLN A 111 -26.61 -18.70 39.30
N VAL A 112 -27.29 -19.83 39.12
CA VAL A 112 -26.70 -21.18 39.20
C VAL A 112 -25.97 -21.55 37.91
N HIS A 113 -26.54 -21.17 36.77
CA HIS A 113 -25.97 -21.46 35.46
C HIS A 113 -24.69 -20.67 35.18
N TYR A 114 -24.66 -19.37 35.44
CA TYR A 114 -23.60 -18.46 34.98
C TYR A 114 -22.18 -18.86 35.43
N PRO A 115 -21.93 -19.25 36.71
CA PRO A 115 -20.62 -19.76 37.15
C PRO A 115 -20.18 -21.02 36.41
N ASN A 116 -21.14 -21.88 36.06
CA ASN A 116 -20.92 -23.17 35.42
C ASN A 116 -21.06 -23.12 33.89
N CYS A 117 -21.38 -21.96 33.33
CA CYS A 117 -21.64 -21.80 31.91
C CYS A 117 -20.34 -21.95 31.12
N ARG A 118 -20.16 -23.12 30.49
CA ARG A 118 -18.99 -23.52 29.68
C ARG A 118 -19.02 -22.96 28.25
N SER A 119 -19.76 -21.88 27.99
CA SER A 119 -19.91 -21.32 26.64
C SER A 119 -18.64 -20.64 26.08
N GLU A 120 -17.47 -20.88 26.69
CA GLU A 120 -16.20 -20.75 26.00
C GLU A 120 -16.07 -21.90 25.00
N GLY A 121 -16.75 -21.78 23.85
CA GLY A 121 -16.47 -22.64 22.71
C GLY A 121 -15.00 -22.50 22.30
N VAL A 122 -14.42 -23.58 21.78
CA VAL A 122 -13.07 -23.56 21.21
C VAL A 122 -13.11 -22.97 19.81
N ARG A 123 -12.03 -22.31 19.39
CA ARG A 123 -11.92 -21.79 18.02
C ARG A 123 -11.37 -22.87 17.11
N CYS A 124 -12.03 -23.09 15.97
CA CYS A 124 -11.52 -23.97 14.93
C CYS A 124 -10.18 -23.44 14.39
N PRO A 125 -9.12 -24.27 14.28
CA PRO A 125 -7.82 -23.82 13.78
C PRO A 125 -7.83 -23.45 12.29
N LEU A 126 -8.80 -23.95 11.52
CA LEU A 126 -8.88 -23.76 10.06
C LEU A 126 -9.68 -22.52 9.67
N CYS A 127 -10.85 -22.30 10.27
CA CYS A 127 -11.76 -21.20 9.91
C CYS A 127 -12.00 -20.18 11.03
N ASN A 128 -11.37 -20.36 12.20
CA ASN A 128 -11.47 -19.49 13.37
C ASN A 128 -12.89 -19.31 13.95
N THR A 129 -13.86 -20.13 13.50
CA THR A 129 -15.23 -20.14 14.01
C THR A 129 -15.28 -20.79 15.39
N CYS A 130 -16.08 -20.22 16.30
CA CYS A 130 -16.26 -20.73 17.65
C CYS A 130 -17.28 -21.87 17.66
N VAL A 131 -16.86 -23.05 18.12
CA VAL A 131 -17.66 -24.28 18.17
C VAL A 131 -17.57 -24.92 19.55
N SER A 132 -18.49 -25.81 19.91
CA SER A 132 -18.37 -26.55 21.18
C SER A 132 -17.12 -27.43 21.16
N ALA A 133 -16.48 -27.62 22.32
CA ALA A 133 -15.29 -28.49 22.42
C ALA A 133 -15.58 -29.91 21.93
N GLU A 134 -16.76 -30.45 22.25
CA GLU A 134 -17.23 -31.76 21.79
C GLU A 134 -17.51 -31.78 20.27
N GLY A 135 -17.97 -30.67 19.71
CA GLY A 135 -18.30 -30.52 18.29
C GLY A 135 -17.11 -30.13 17.41
N LEU A 136 -15.94 -29.80 17.98
CA LEU A 136 -14.79 -29.36 17.19
C LEU A 136 -14.35 -30.39 16.16
N ALA A 137 -14.30 -31.67 16.55
CA ALA A 137 -13.90 -32.76 15.65
C ALA A 137 -14.91 -32.98 14.51
N LEU A 138 -16.20 -32.91 14.80
CA LEU A 138 -17.25 -32.98 13.78
C LEU A 138 -17.12 -31.80 12.81
N HIS A 139 -16.97 -30.59 13.35
CA HIS A 139 -16.80 -29.39 12.56
C HIS A 139 -15.60 -29.48 11.63
N THR A 140 -14.40 -29.78 12.14
CA THR A 140 -13.18 -29.85 11.30
C THR A 140 -13.28 -30.89 10.20
N ASN A 141 -13.97 -32.02 10.47
CA ASN A 141 -14.01 -33.14 9.53
C ASN A 141 -15.16 -33.05 8.52
N GLN A 142 -16.28 -32.42 8.85
CA GLN A 142 -17.50 -32.49 8.03
C GLN A 142 -18.10 -31.14 7.65
N GLU A 143 -17.95 -30.12 8.49
CA GLU A 143 -18.68 -28.85 8.31
C GLU A 143 -17.78 -27.68 7.93
N CYS A 144 -16.51 -27.72 8.33
CA CYS A 144 -15.58 -26.61 8.19
C CYS A 144 -15.36 -26.29 6.70
N PRO A 145 -15.65 -25.06 6.23
CA PRO A 145 -15.41 -24.70 4.83
C PRO A 145 -13.93 -24.73 4.43
N GLN A 146 -13.03 -24.64 5.41
CA GLN A 146 -11.57 -24.62 5.25
C GLN A 146 -10.93 -26.01 5.47
N ARG A 147 -11.74 -27.08 5.60
CA ARG A 147 -11.22 -28.45 5.65
C ARG A 147 -10.66 -28.84 4.29
N ASP A 148 -9.64 -29.68 4.30
CA ASP A 148 -9.05 -30.25 3.09
C ASP A 148 -9.86 -31.47 2.64
N LEU A 149 -10.14 -31.52 1.35
CA LEU A 149 -10.78 -32.62 0.64
C LEU A 149 -9.94 -32.95 -0.58
N GLU A 150 -9.80 -34.24 -0.89
CA GLU A 150 -9.12 -34.67 -2.11
C GLU A 150 -10.04 -34.49 -3.33
N CYS A 151 -9.51 -33.92 -4.40
CA CYS A 151 -10.22 -33.84 -5.66
C CYS A 151 -10.42 -35.25 -6.25
N PRO A 152 -11.65 -35.65 -6.65
CA PRO A 152 -11.91 -36.98 -7.20
C PRO A 152 -11.25 -37.23 -8.57
N PHE A 153 -10.74 -36.17 -9.23
CA PHE A 153 -10.14 -36.25 -10.56
C PHE A 153 -8.61 -36.27 -10.51
N CYS A 154 -7.98 -35.29 -9.86
CA CYS A 154 -6.51 -35.19 -9.78
C CYS A 154 -5.89 -35.71 -8.47
N GLN A 155 -6.72 -36.05 -7.46
CA GLN A 155 -6.28 -36.51 -6.14
C GLN A 155 -5.47 -35.47 -5.33
N GLU A 156 -5.46 -34.20 -5.75
CA GLU A 156 -4.84 -33.12 -5.00
C GLU A 156 -5.77 -32.59 -3.88
N GLU A 157 -5.17 -32.17 -2.76
CA GLU A 157 -5.89 -31.57 -1.64
C GLU A 157 -6.39 -30.16 -2.00
N GLN A 158 -7.69 -29.94 -1.85
CA GLN A 158 -8.37 -28.67 -2.06
C GLN A 158 -9.22 -28.31 -0.85
N LYS A 159 -9.41 -27.02 -0.59
CA LYS A 159 -10.33 -26.56 0.47
C LYS A 159 -11.76 -26.86 0.06
N ALA A 160 -12.60 -27.32 1.00
CA ALA A 160 -13.99 -27.65 0.73
C ALA A 160 -14.79 -26.48 0.12
N CYS A 161 -14.45 -25.22 0.45
CA CYS A 161 -15.10 -24.06 -0.14
C CYS A 161 -14.69 -23.75 -1.59
N THR A 162 -13.56 -24.27 -2.07
CA THR A 162 -13.05 -24.06 -3.44
C THR A 162 -13.06 -25.33 -4.29
N LEU A 163 -13.44 -26.47 -3.72
CA LEU A 163 -13.40 -27.76 -4.40
C LEU A 163 -14.30 -27.78 -5.64
N ASP A 164 -15.50 -27.23 -5.57
CA ASP A 164 -16.43 -27.19 -6.72
C ASP A 164 -15.84 -26.38 -7.89
N GLU A 165 -15.28 -25.19 -7.61
CA GLU A 165 -14.60 -24.36 -8.61
C GLU A 165 -13.38 -25.07 -9.20
N HIS A 166 -12.60 -25.74 -8.36
CA HIS A 166 -11.48 -26.56 -8.81
C HIS A 166 -11.96 -27.70 -9.72
N MET A 167 -13.03 -28.41 -9.35
CA MET A 167 -13.57 -29.56 -10.11
C MET A 167 -14.01 -29.15 -11.52
N GLU A 168 -14.58 -27.96 -11.69
CA GLU A 168 -14.94 -27.40 -13.00
C GLU A 168 -13.70 -27.05 -13.84
N ALA A 169 -12.62 -26.60 -13.20
CA ALA A 169 -11.37 -26.21 -13.85
C ALA A 169 -10.31 -27.33 -13.94
N CYS A 170 -10.55 -28.47 -13.30
CA CYS A 170 -9.55 -29.54 -13.15
C CYS A 170 -9.25 -30.18 -14.50
N ASP A 171 -7.98 -30.19 -14.91
CA ASP A 171 -7.56 -30.79 -16.19
C ASP A 171 -7.78 -32.32 -16.23
N GLN A 172 -7.84 -32.99 -15.08
CA GLN A 172 -8.09 -34.43 -14.97
C GLN A 172 -9.58 -34.79 -14.98
N ARG A 173 -10.49 -33.81 -15.04
CA ARG A 173 -11.93 -34.08 -15.07
C ARG A 173 -12.33 -34.74 -16.40
N PRO A 174 -13.33 -35.64 -16.41
CA PRO A 174 -13.92 -36.12 -17.65
C PRO A 174 -14.45 -34.98 -18.52
N ALA A 175 -14.28 -35.10 -19.82
CA ALA A 175 -14.69 -34.06 -20.76
C ALA A 175 -15.19 -34.63 -22.07
N THR A 176 -16.21 -33.97 -22.62
CA THR A 176 -16.74 -34.25 -23.95
C THR A 176 -16.35 -33.11 -24.87
N CYS A 177 -15.85 -33.43 -26.07
CA CYS A 177 -15.54 -32.40 -27.05
C CYS A 177 -16.80 -31.63 -27.48
N GLU A 178 -16.78 -30.31 -27.39
CA GLU A 178 -17.92 -29.44 -27.77
C GLU A 178 -18.25 -29.48 -29.28
N HIS A 179 -17.29 -29.90 -30.12
CA HIS A 179 -17.44 -29.87 -31.58
C HIS A 179 -17.83 -31.23 -32.17
N CYS A 180 -17.24 -32.33 -31.69
CA CYS A 180 -17.52 -33.67 -32.22
C CYS A 180 -18.27 -34.57 -31.24
N HIS A 181 -18.56 -34.10 -30.02
CA HIS A 181 -19.31 -34.82 -28.99
C HIS A 181 -18.73 -36.20 -28.64
N THR A 182 -17.42 -36.37 -28.78
CA THR A 182 -16.70 -37.56 -28.33
C THR A 182 -16.26 -37.37 -26.88
N ASP A 183 -16.42 -38.42 -26.07
CA ASP A 183 -16.05 -38.43 -24.65
C ASP A 183 -14.57 -38.82 -24.47
N PHE A 184 -13.93 -38.21 -23.47
CA PHE A 184 -12.54 -38.41 -23.10
C PHE A 184 -12.42 -38.56 -21.58
N GLU A 185 -11.40 -39.29 -21.13
CA GLU A 185 -11.16 -39.55 -19.71
C GLU A 185 -10.78 -38.25 -18.97
N THR A 186 -10.03 -37.37 -19.64
CA THR A 186 -9.56 -36.11 -19.06
C THR A 186 -9.75 -34.92 -19.99
N PHE A 187 -9.97 -33.73 -19.42
CA PHE A 187 -10.02 -32.48 -20.18
C PHE A 187 -8.66 -32.13 -20.81
N LEU A 188 -7.56 -32.52 -20.16
CA LEU A 188 -6.21 -32.41 -20.68
C LEU A 188 -6.07 -33.07 -22.06
N GLU A 189 -6.60 -34.29 -22.20
CA GLU A 189 -6.61 -35.02 -23.47
C GLU A 189 -7.37 -34.27 -24.58
N VAL A 190 -8.53 -33.70 -24.22
CA VAL A 190 -9.33 -32.90 -25.15
C VAL A 190 -8.56 -31.66 -25.62
N ARG A 191 -7.99 -30.93 -24.66
CA ARG A 191 -7.33 -29.64 -24.88
C ARG A 191 -6.05 -29.78 -25.69
N ASP A 192 -5.14 -30.65 -25.26
CA ASP A 192 -3.76 -30.67 -25.74
C ASP A 192 -3.56 -31.60 -26.94
N PHE A 193 -4.38 -32.65 -27.07
CA PHE A 193 -4.24 -33.66 -28.12
C PHE A 193 -5.42 -33.65 -29.09
N HIS A 194 -6.66 -33.72 -28.60
CA HIS A 194 -7.82 -33.89 -29.47
C HIS A 194 -8.13 -32.64 -30.30
N TYR A 195 -8.13 -31.43 -29.73
CA TYR A 195 -8.46 -30.21 -30.50
C TYR A 195 -7.55 -30.01 -31.72
N ALA A 196 -6.30 -30.48 -31.67
CA ALA A 196 -5.36 -30.43 -32.78
C ALA A 196 -5.70 -31.38 -33.94
N VAL A 197 -6.56 -32.39 -33.72
CA VAL A 197 -6.99 -33.38 -34.72
C VAL A 197 -8.52 -33.50 -34.87
N CYS A 198 -9.31 -32.78 -34.07
CA CYS A 198 -10.76 -32.87 -34.05
C CYS A 198 -11.36 -32.59 -35.44
N PRO A 199 -12.18 -33.48 -36.01
CA PRO A 199 -12.71 -33.35 -37.37
C PRO A 199 -13.75 -32.24 -37.51
N ARG A 200 -14.47 -31.94 -36.42
CA ARG A 200 -15.57 -30.95 -36.41
C ARG A 200 -15.17 -29.59 -35.85
N LYS A 201 -13.98 -29.46 -35.26
CA LYS A 201 -13.51 -28.18 -34.73
C LYS A 201 -13.27 -27.20 -35.89
N PRO A 202 -13.89 -26.01 -35.88
CA PRO A 202 -13.60 -24.98 -36.87
C PRO A 202 -12.12 -24.57 -36.76
N ILE A 203 -11.42 -24.61 -37.90
CA ILE A 203 -10.03 -24.17 -38.02
C ILE A 203 -9.94 -23.12 -39.12
N GLY A 204 -9.01 -22.18 -38.96
CA GLY A 204 -8.69 -21.20 -39.99
C GLY A 204 -7.88 -21.84 -41.13
N CYS A 205 -7.97 -21.25 -42.32
CA CYS A 205 -7.12 -21.63 -43.44
C CYS A 205 -5.62 -21.48 -43.08
N PRO A 206 -4.73 -22.42 -43.47
CA PRO A 206 -3.29 -22.28 -43.28
C PRO A 206 -2.68 -20.99 -43.88
N TYR A 207 -3.37 -20.38 -44.85
CA TYR A 207 -3.00 -19.13 -45.48
C TYR A 207 -3.58 -17.88 -44.79
N THR A 208 -4.16 -17.99 -43.60
CA THR A 208 -4.65 -16.82 -42.83
C THR A 208 -3.55 -15.81 -42.55
N ARG A 209 -2.30 -16.26 -42.35
CA ARG A 209 -1.13 -15.37 -42.23
C ARG A 209 -0.87 -14.50 -43.47
N PHE A 210 -1.39 -14.90 -44.63
CA PHE A 210 -1.30 -14.18 -45.89
C PHE A 210 -2.59 -13.42 -46.24
N GLY A 211 -3.58 -13.41 -45.34
CA GLY A 211 -4.83 -12.65 -45.50
C GLY A 211 -6.07 -13.48 -45.84
N CYS A 212 -5.98 -14.82 -45.94
CA CYS A 212 -7.17 -15.64 -46.14
C CYS A 212 -8.07 -15.66 -44.90
N LYS A 213 -9.36 -15.34 -45.06
CA LYS A 213 -10.34 -15.24 -43.98
C LYS A 213 -11.23 -16.49 -43.84
N PHE A 214 -10.96 -17.53 -44.60
CA PHE A 214 -11.77 -18.75 -44.57
C PHE A 214 -11.57 -19.50 -43.25
N VAL A 215 -12.69 -19.90 -42.64
CA VAL A 215 -12.76 -20.71 -41.42
C VAL A 215 -13.82 -21.77 -41.65
N GLY A 216 -13.51 -23.03 -41.37
CA GLY A 216 -14.42 -24.16 -41.57
C GLY A 216 -13.93 -25.40 -40.85
N ILE A 217 -14.65 -26.51 -40.98
CA ILE A 217 -14.14 -27.80 -40.50
C ILE A 217 -12.98 -28.27 -41.37
N ARG A 218 -12.22 -29.28 -40.90
CA ARG A 218 -11.00 -29.75 -41.62
C ARG A 218 -11.27 -30.12 -43.07
N GLU A 219 -12.33 -30.87 -43.32
CA GLU A 219 -12.71 -31.28 -44.67
C GLU A 219 -12.99 -30.08 -45.59
N GLU A 220 -13.68 -29.05 -45.09
CA GLU A 220 -13.96 -27.82 -45.82
C GLU A 220 -12.69 -27.02 -46.08
N VAL A 221 -11.79 -26.94 -45.09
CA VAL A 221 -10.50 -26.25 -45.22
C VAL A 221 -9.59 -26.99 -46.20
N ASP A 222 -9.56 -28.32 -46.17
CA ASP A 222 -8.82 -29.15 -47.12
C ASP A 222 -9.36 -29.00 -48.54
N ALA A 223 -10.68 -28.91 -48.71
CA ALA A 223 -11.30 -28.62 -50.00
C ALA A 223 -11.01 -27.19 -50.49
N HIS A 224 -11.05 -26.20 -49.59
CA HIS A 224 -10.76 -24.80 -49.88
C HIS A 224 -9.28 -24.58 -50.26
N THR A 225 -8.35 -25.20 -49.54
CA THR A 225 -6.91 -25.05 -49.78
C THR A 225 -6.44 -25.64 -51.09
N ARG A 226 -7.17 -26.62 -51.66
CA ARG A 226 -6.91 -27.17 -52.99
C ARG A 226 -7.23 -26.20 -54.15
N GLN A 227 -7.88 -25.07 -53.88
CA GLN A 227 -8.16 -24.05 -54.90
C GLN A 227 -6.94 -23.14 -55.10
N ASP A 228 -6.68 -22.73 -56.35
CA ASP A 228 -5.49 -21.95 -56.75
C ASP A 228 -5.42 -20.50 -56.21
N GLN A 229 -6.36 -20.10 -55.36
CA GLN A 229 -6.48 -18.72 -54.85
C GLN A 229 -5.33 -18.34 -53.90
N HIS A 230 -4.68 -19.32 -53.27
CA HIS A 230 -3.61 -19.09 -52.29
C HIS A 230 -2.25 -18.82 -52.92
N ILE A 231 -1.99 -19.36 -54.12
CA ILE A 231 -0.68 -19.22 -54.79
C ILE A 231 -0.40 -17.74 -55.07
N LYS A 232 -1.41 -17.02 -55.59
CA LYS A 232 -1.31 -15.59 -55.83
C LYS A 232 -1.02 -14.80 -54.55
N MET A 233 -1.70 -15.12 -53.45
CA MET A 233 -1.47 -14.46 -52.16
C MET A 233 -0.03 -14.64 -51.67
N VAL A 234 0.54 -15.84 -51.82
CA VAL A 234 1.94 -16.11 -51.44
C VAL A 234 2.91 -15.33 -52.32
N ILE A 235 2.65 -15.25 -53.63
CA ILE A 235 3.48 -14.47 -54.57
C ILE A 235 3.44 -12.98 -54.17
N ASP A 236 2.24 -12.41 -54.05
CA ASP A 236 2.05 -10.99 -53.70
C ASP A 236 2.73 -10.66 -52.34
N ASN A 237 2.58 -11.54 -51.35
CA ASN A 237 3.24 -11.40 -50.05
C ASN A 237 4.77 -11.48 -50.18
N SER A 238 5.29 -12.43 -50.95
CA SER A 238 6.73 -12.59 -51.15
C SER A 238 7.36 -11.39 -51.87
N GLU A 239 6.62 -10.78 -52.82
CA GLU A 239 7.05 -9.57 -53.52
C GLU A 239 7.03 -8.35 -52.60
N CYS A 240 5.99 -8.22 -51.76
CA CYS A 240 5.91 -7.18 -50.73
C CYS A 240 7.07 -7.30 -49.73
N GLN A 241 7.30 -8.49 -49.17
CA GLN A 241 8.40 -8.75 -48.25
C GLN A 241 9.76 -8.48 -48.90
N ARG A 242 9.95 -8.82 -50.18
CA ARG A 242 11.18 -8.48 -50.91
C ARG A 242 11.38 -6.97 -51.08
N ARG A 243 10.30 -6.19 -51.22
CA ARG A 243 10.37 -4.72 -51.30
C ARG A 243 10.76 -4.13 -49.95
N GLU A 244 10.08 -4.53 -48.88
CA GLU A 244 10.41 -4.10 -47.51
C GLU A 244 11.86 -4.46 -47.13
N LEU A 245 12.33 -5.66 -47.50
CA LEU A 245 13.73 -6.06 -47.30
C LEU A 245 14.73 -5.20 -48.09
N ARG A 246 14.34 -4.64 -49.24
CA ARG A 246 15.21 -3.70 -49.97
C ARG A 246 15.25 -2.35 -49.26
N GLU A 247 14.10 -1.83 -48.83
CA GLU A 247 14.00 -0.58 -48.08
C GLU A 247 14.84 -0.62 -46.80
N VAL A 248 14.71 -1.69 -46.00
CA VAL A 248 15.52 -1.87 -44.78
C VAL A 248 17.01 -2.00 -45.10
N LYS A 249 17.38 -2.65 -46.21
CA LYS A 249 18.80 -2.71 -46.63
C LYS A 249 19.34 -1.34 -46.99
N ASP A 250 18.56 -0.53 -47.71
CA ASP A 250 18.95 0.82 -48.08
C ASP A 250 19.10 1.72 -46.83
N GLU A 251 18.19 1.61 -45.86
CA GLU A 251 18.30 2.30 -44.56
C GLU A 251 19.56 1.87 -43.80
N VAL A 252 19.89 0.58 -43.78
CA VAL A 252 21.11 0.07 -43.13
C VAL A 252 22.37 0.64 -43.79
N GLU A 253 22.42 0.73 -45.12
CA GLU A 253 23.56 1.34 -45.81
C GLU A 253 23.67 2.84 -45.54
N GLN A 254 22.54 3.56 -45.45
CA GLN A 254 22.53 4.97 -45.04
C GLN A 254 23.05 5.14 -43.60
N LEU A 255 22.62 4.29 -42.67
CA LEU A 255 23.10 4.31 -41.28
C LEU A 255 24.60 4.02 -41.18
N LYS A 256 25.12 3.09 -41.98
CA LYS A 256 26.57 2.83 -42.06
C LYS A 256 27.32 4.06 -42.56
N ALA A 257 26.83 4.71 -43.62
CA ALA A 257 27.44 5.93 -44.15
C ALA A 257 27.44 7.07 -43.11
N LEU A 258 26.31 7.26 -42.42
CA LEU A 258 26.19 8.26 -41.36
C LEU A 258 27.15 7.98 -40.19
N LYS A 259 27.32 6.71 -39.81
CA LYS A 259 28.27 6.32 -38.76
C LYS A 259 29.72 6.67 -39.13
N VAL A 260 30.11 6.50 -40.39
CA VAL A 260 31.43 6.92 -40.87
C VAL A 260 31.58 8.43 -40.79
N LEU A 261 30.54 9.18 -41.20
CA LEU A 261 30.55 10.64 -41.11
C LEU A 261 30.70 11.12 -39.65
N VAL A 262 29.96 10.53 -38.71
CA VAL A 262 30.09 10.86 -37.28
C VAL A 262 31.51 10.61 -36.79
N ARG A 263 32.12 9.46 -37.12
CA ARG A 263 33.50 9.18 -36.72
C ARG A 263 34.48 10.23 -37.28
N ASN A 264 34.33 10.61 -38.54
CA ASN A 264 35.19 11.64 -39.13
C ASN A 264 34.99 13.02 -38.44
N LEU A 265 33.75 13.36 -38.07
CA LEU A 265 33.46 14.59 -37.32
C LEU A 265 34.06 14.55 -35.91
N GLU A 266 34.02 13.41 -35.23
CA GLU A 266 34.67 13.20 -33.93
C GLU A 266 36.19 13.39 -34.04
N GLU A 267 36.82 12.84 -35.08
CA GLU A 267 38.24 13.03 -35.39
C GLU A 267 38.56 14.52 -35.62
N SER A 268 37.82 15.21 -36.48
CA SER A 268 38.00 16.65 -36.73
C SER A 268 37.78 17.51 -35.47
N LEU A 269 36.80 17.16 -34.63
CA LEU A 269 36.55 17.87 -33.38
C LEU A 269 37.71 17.67 -32.38
N SER A 270 38.29 16.47 -32.35
CA SER A 270 39.46 16.18 -31.51
C SER A 270 40.68 16.99 -31.95
N GLU A 271 40.91 17.10 -33.26
CA GLU A 271 41.99 17.92 -33.82
C GLU A 271 41.82 19.41 -33.46
N GLU A 272 40.61 19.95 -33.62
CA GLU A 272 40.32 21.34 -33.27
C GLU A 272 40.49 21.61 -31.76
N LEU A 273 40.09 20.65 -30.92
CA LEU A 273 40.29 20.74 -29.47
C LEU A 273 41.78 20.81 -29.11
N GLN A 274 42.60 19.98 -29.75
CA GLN A 274 44.04 19.95 -29.53
C GLN A 274 44.71 21.25 -30.01
N HIS A 275 44.29 21.78 -31.16
CA HIS A 275 44.74 23.07 -31.66
C HIS A 275 44.38 24.21 -30.69
N ARG A 276 43.15 24.23 -30.18
CA ARG A 276 42.71 25.22 -29.18
C ARG A 276 43.54 25.17 -27.90
N LEU A 277 43.86 23.97 -27.39
CA LEU A 277 44.72 23.81 -26.22
C LEU A 277 46.14 24.37 -26.47
N SER A 278 46.70 24.13 -27.67
CA SER A 278 48.00 24.71 -28.06
C SER A 278 47.95 26.24 -28.05
N LEU A 279 46.91 26.85 -28.62
CA LEU A 279 46.73 28.30 -28.60
C LEU A 279 46.55 28.86 -27.18
N GLU A 280 45.83 28.16 -26.30
CA GLU A 280 45.70 28.55 -24.89
C GLU A 280 47.05 28.54 -24.16
N ASP A 281 47.91 27.56 -24.45
CA ASP A 281 49.26 27.48 -23.90
C ASP A 281 50.17 28.60 -24.43
N GLU A 282 50.12 28.89 -25.73
CA GLU A 282 50.83 30.01 -26.34
C GLU A 282 50.37 31.35 -25.77
N LEU A 283 49.06 31.55 -25.63
CA LEU A 283 48.49 32.77 -25.03
C LEU A 283 48.93 32.94 -23.57
N ARG A 284 48.97 31.84 -22.81
CA ARG A 284 49.48 31.83 -21.43
C ARG A 284 50.96 32.20 -21.37
N ALA A 285 51.77 31.67 -22.29
CA ALA A 285 53.19 32.02 -22.41
C ALA A 285 53.38 33.51 -22.71
N ALA A 286 52.70 34.03 -23.76
CA ALA A 286 52.74 35.44 -24.12
C ALA A 286 52.27 36.35 -22.96
N THR A 287 51.24 35.92 -22.22
CA THR A 287 50.76 36.66 -21.03
C THR A 287 51.83 36.74 -19.93
N ASN A 288 52.59 35.66 -19.71
CA ASN A 288 53.68 35.64 -18.74
C ASN A 288 54.85 36.52 -19.20
N GLU A 289 55.19 36.50 -20.49
CA GLU A 289 56.22 37.38 -21.07
C GLU A 289 55.83 38.86 -20.92
N ILE A 290 54.58 39.22 -21.22
CA ILE A 290 54.06 40.58 -21.01
C ILE A 290 54.18 40.98 -19.53
N LYS A 291 53.88 40.09 -18.59
CA LYS A 291 54.06 40.37 -17.14
C LYS A 291 55.54 40.61 -16.79
N ALA A 292 56.46 39.80 -17.31
CA ALA A 292 57.89 39.96 -17.07
C ALA A 292 58.44 41.28 -17.67
N LEU A 293 58.00 41.62 -18.89
CA LEU A 293 58.33 42.89 -19.53
C LEU A 293 57.80 44.07 -18.72
N LYS A 294 56.57 44.01 -18.22
CA LYS A 294 56.01 45.05 -17.33
C LYS A 294 56.87 45.25 -16.09
N GLN A 295 57.26 44.17 -15.39
CA GLN A 295 58.13 44.26 -14.21
C GLN A 295 59.49 44.89 -14.55
N THR A 296 60.03 44.57 -15.72
CA THR A 296 61.29 45.14 -16.20
C THR A 296 61.14 46.64 -16.48
N VAL A 297 60.07 47.04 -17.17
CA VAL A 297 59.73 48.45 -17.43
C VAL A 297 59.57 49.21 -16.11
N ASP A 298 58.84 48.66 -15.13
CA ASP A 298 58.68 49.27 -13.80
C ASP A 298 60.03 49.47 -13.10
N SER A 299 60.96 48.50 -13.23
CA SER A 299 62.31 48.62 -12.67
C SER A 299 63.15 49.72 -13.35
N TYR A 300 62.99 49.92 -14.66
CA TYR A 300 63.63 51.00 -15.40
C TYR A 300 63.05 52.36 -15.01
N PHE A 301 61.74 52.48 -14.85
CA PHE A 301 61.10 53.70 -14.35
C PHE A 301 61.66 54.09 -12.98
N LYS A 302 61.74 53.14 -12.05
CA LYS A 302 62.29 53.39 -10.70
C LYS A 302 63.76 53.83 -10.73
N ARG A 303 64.58 53.20 -11.58
CA ARG A 303 65.97 53.64 -11.81
C ARG A 303 66.05 55.03 -12.45
N GLY A 304 65.12 55.35 -13.36
CA GLY A 304 65.00 56.65 -13.99
C GLY A 304 64.75 57.75 -12.96
N GLU A 305 63.79 57.53 -12.06
CA GLU A 305 63.51 58.39 -10.91
C GLU A 305 64.76 58.57 -10.04
N ASP A 306 65.45 57.48 -9.69
CA ASP A 306 66.69 57.54 -8.90
C ASP A 306 67.81 58.34 -9.61
N THR A 307 67.92 58.23 -10.95
CA THR A 307 68.90 59.01 -11.72
C THR A 307 68.53 60.47 -11.84
N ASP A 308 67.24 60.80 -11.99
CA ASP A 308 66.78 62.18 -12.08
C ASP A 308 67.07 62.93 -10.76
N VAL A 309 66.85 62.26 -9.63
CA VAL A 309 67.27 62.75 -8.30
C VAL A 309 68.78 63.05 -8.26
N LYS A 310 69.63 62.15 -8.75
CA LYS A 310 71.09 62.36 -8.79
C LYS A 310 71.52 63.47 -9.75
N VAL A 311 70.84 63.63 -10.88
CA VAL A 311 71.11 64.69 -11.86
C VAL A 311 70.75 66.05 -11.27
N GLN A 312 69.62 66.15 -10.57
CA GLN A 312 69.25 67.36 -9.83
C GLN A 312 70.31 67.72 -8.77
N GLU A 313 70.83 66.74 -8.03
CA GLU A 313 71.95 66.96 -7.10
C GLU A 313 73.23 67.46 -7.82
N LEU A 314 73.54 66.93 -9.01
CA LEU A 314 74.72 67.35 -9.79
C LEU A 314 74.58 68.75 -10.40
N TYR A 315 73.40 69.12 -10.92
CA TYR A 315 73.14 70.47 -11.42
C TYR A 315 73.27 71.50 -10.29
N GLN A 316 72.73 71.21 -9.11
CA GLN A 316 72.95 72.03 -7.92
C GLN A 316 74.44 72.21 -7.60
N ARG A 317 75.29 71.23 -7.93
CA ARG A 317 76.75 71.35 -7.78
C ARG A 317 77.41 72.12 -8.92
N ILE A 318 77.00 71.93 -10.18
CA ILE A 318 77.60 72.64 -11.34
C ILE A 318 77.27 74.13 -11.33
N ASP A 319 76.06 74.53 -10.93
CA ASP A 319 75.70 75.94 -10.79
C ASP A 319 76.59 76.68 -9.79
N ILE A 320 77.19 75.96 -8.83
CA ILE A 320 78.20 76.51 -7.93
C ILE A 320 79.52 76.82 -8.67
N PHE A 321 79.81 76.16 -9.81
CA PHE A 321 81.11 76.22 -10.50
C PHE A 321 81.13 76.80 -11.93
N ALA A 322 80.02 76.81 -12.69
CA ALA A 322 80.03 77.18 -14.11
C ALA A 322 79.91 78.70 -14.37
N THR A 323 79.21 79.41 -13.50
CA THR A 323 79.01 80.87 -13.57
C THR A 323 80.34 81.63 -13.71
N PRO A 324 81.40 81.30 -12.94
CA PRO A 324 82.72 81.93 -13.09
C PRO A 324 83.44 81.62 -14.41
N MET A 325 83.19 80.47 -15.04
CA MET A 325 84.00 80.00 -16.18
C MET A 325 83.50 80.56 -17.53
N GLY A 326 82.20 80.78 -17.68
CA GLY A 326 81.62 81.36 -18.90
C GLY A 326 82.10 82.80 -19.18
N GLU A 327 82.43 83.55 -18.14
CA GLU A 327 83.01 84.89 -18.26
C GLU A 327 84.42 84.87 -18.87
N LEU A 328 85.18 83.79 -18.69
CA LEU A 328 86.55 83.68 -19.20
C LEU A 328 86.62 83.49 -20.73
N LEU A 329 85.75 82.67 -21.32
CA LEU A 329 85.88 82.25 -22.72
C LEU A 329 85.38 83.27 -23.75
N LYS A 330 84.38 84.10 -23.40
CA LYS A 330 83.92 85.20 -24.27
C LYS A 330 85.06 86.15 -24.62
N ASN A 331 86.05 86.27 -23.74
CA ASN A 331 87.22 87.10 -23.97
C ASN A 331 88.15 86.54 -25.06
N ILE A 332 88.08 85.25 -25.39
CA ILE A 332 89.06 84.59 -26.28
C ILE A 332 88.55 84.50 -27.73
N ALA A 333 87.25 84.29 -27.98
CA ALA A 333 86.71 84.05 -29.33
C ALA A 333 86.56 85.30 -30.21
N ALA A 334 86.61 86.50 -29.64
CA ALA A 334 86.60 87.75 -30.40
C ALA A 334 87.91 87.99 -31.21
N GLN A 335 88.81 87.00 -31.28
CA GLN A 335 90.17 87.11 -31.80
C GLN A 335 90.46 86.31 -33.09
N ASN A 336 89.48 85.67 -33.74
CA ASN A 336 89.66 85.02 -35.06
C ASN A 336 88.80 85.64 -36.15
#